data_AF-A0A816RSL9-F1
#
_entry.id   AF-A0A816RSL9-F1
#
_cell.length_a   1.000
_cell.length_b   1.000
_cell.length_c   1.000
_cell.angle_alpha   90.00
_cell.angle_beta   90.00
_cell.angle_gamma   90.00
#
_symmetry.space_group_name_H-M   'P 1'
#
loop_
_entity.id
_entity.type
_entity.pdbx_description
1 polymer ?
#
loop_
_entity_poly.entity_id
_entity_poly.type
_entity_poly.pdbx_seq_one_letter_code
_entity_poly.pdbx_strand_id
1 'polypeptide(L)' 'MFFTFLIGQFFLTMLCHMKFGLFYFFAGMVAIMTIFIYFLFPETRGVPIEEMGRVWKQHWFWKSYIPDDAVIGGHDEN' A
#
# COMPACT_ATOMS: atom_id res chain seq x y z
N MET A 1 18.61 1.09 -12.08
CA MET A 1 19.28 2.42 -12.07
C MET A 1 18.61 3.48 -12.94
N PHE A 2 17.83 3.12 -13.96
CA PHE A 2 17.10 4.12 -14.78
C PHE A 2 16.00 4.86 -14.00
N PHE A 3 15.17 4.13 -13.23
CA PHE A 3 14.12 4.73 -12.39
C PHE A 3 14.68 5.67 -11.32
N THR A 4 15.79 5.31 -10.69
CA THR A 4 16.46 6.16 -9.70
C THR A 4 17.03 7.44 -10.33
N PHE A 5 17.55 7.36 -11.56
CA PHE A 5 18.01 8.53 -12.31
C PHE A 5 16.86 9.49 -12.66
N LEU A 6 15.73 8.94 -13.12
CA LEU A 6 14.50 9.70 -13.41
C LEU A 6 13.98 10.45 -12.18
N ILE A 7 13.90 9.76 -11.03
CA ILE A 7 13.47 10.36 -9.77
C ILE A 7 14.45 11.47 -9.36
N GLY A 8 15.76 11.23 -9.44
CA GLY A 8 16.78 12.22 -9.10
C GLY A 8 16.68 13.51 -9.92
N GLN A 9 16.58 13.39 -11.25
CA GLN A 9 16.44 14.55 -12.14
C GLN A 9 15.13 15.32 -11.89
N PHE A 10 14.02 14.60 -11.79
CA PHE A 10 12.71 15.22 -11.64
C PHE A 10 12.56 15.96 -10.30
N PHE A 11 13.01 15.35 -9.20
CA PHE A 11 12.96 15.98 -7.87
C PHE A 11 13.88 17.19 -7.77
N LEU A 12 15.10 17.13 -8.32
CA LEU A 12 16.03 18.28 -8.32
C LEU A 12 15.48 19.45 -9.15
N THR A 13 14.95 19.19 -10.35
CA THR A 13 14.34 20.23 -11.18
C THR A 13 13.10 20.85 -10.51
N MET A 14 12.26 20.03 -9.87
CA MET A 14 11.12 20.50 -9.09
C MET A 14 11.54 21.40 -7.92
N LEU A 15 12.58 21.04 -7.18
CA LEU A 15 13.08 21.85 -6.06
C LEU A 15 13.60 23.23 -6.52
N CYS A 16 14.25 23.30 -7.69
CA CYS A 16 14.81 24.55 -8.20
C CYS A 16 13.76 25.48 -8.83
N HIS A 17 12.73 24.93 -9.51
CA HIS A 17 11.78 25.74 -10.29
C HIS A 17 10.41 25.89 -9.61
N MET A 18 9.98 24.88 -8.85
CA MET A 18 8.64 24.79 -8.30
C MET A 18 8.66 25.16 -6.82
N LYS A 19 8.63 26.46 -6.51
CA LYS A 19 8.75 27.00 -5.13
C LYS A 19 7.58 26.53 -4.24
N PHE A 20 6.46 27.27 -4.24
CA PHE A 20 5.28 26.91 -3.45
C PHE A 20 4.49 25.74 -4.07
N GLY A 21 4.64 25.52 -5.38
CA GLY A 21 3.99 24.42 -6.10
C GLY A 21 4.43 23.03 -5.60
N LEU A 22 5.62 22.92 -5.01
CA LEU A 22 6.11 21.70 -4.39
C LEU A 22 5.19 21.21 -3.26
N PHE A 23 4.65 22.12 -2.45
CA PHE A 23 3.74 21.76 -1.36
C PHE A 23 2.45 21.14 -1.90
N TYR A 24 1.87 21.70 -2.96
CA TYR A 24 0.69 21.13 -3.60
C TYR A 24 0.97 19.79 -4.26
N PHE A 25 2.15 19.63 -4.88
CA PHE A 25 2.57 18.36 -5.46
C PHE A 25 2.66 17.26 -4.38
N PHE A 26 3.35 17.53 -3.28
CA PHE A 26 3.44 16.57 -2.18
C PHE A 26 2.08 16.32 -1.52
N ALA A 27 1.25 17.36 -1.34
CA ALA A 27 -0.10 17.17 -0.82
C ALA A 27 -0.94 16.25 -1.71
N GLY A 28 -0.85 16.40 -3.04
CA GLY A 28 -1.51 15.51 -3.99
C GLY A 28 -0.99 14.07 -3.90
N MET A 29 0.33 13.88 -3.83
CA MET A 29 0.94 12.56 -3.66
C MET A 29 0.54 11.90 -2.33
N VAL A 30 0.48 12.67 -1.25
CA VAL A 30 0.02 12.20 0.06
C VAL A 30 -1.46 11.81 -0.01
N ALA A 31 -2.31 12.63 -0.63
CA ALA A 31 -3.73 12.29 -0.81
C ALA A 31 -3.92 10.98 -1.59
N ILE A 32 -3.16 10.78 -2.68
CA ILE A 32 -3.17 9.53 -3.44
C ILE A 32 -2.75 8.34 -2.55
N MET A 33 -1.66 8.48 -1.78
CA MET A 33 -1.20 7.45 -0.86
C MET A 33 -2.24 7.14 0.23
N THR A 34 -2.88 8.17 0.78
CA THR A 34 -3.93 8.02 1.80
C THR A 34 -5.15 7.29 1.25
N ILE A 35 -5.61 7.64 0.03
CA ILE A 35 -6.71 6.95 -0.64
C ILE A 35 -6.36 5.48 -0.86
N PHE A 36 -5.16 5.20 -1.35
CA PHE A 36 -4.69 3.83 -1.58
C PHE A 36 -4.70 3.01 -0.27
N ILE A 37 -4.12 3.55 0.79
CA ILE A 37 -4.09 2.88 2.11
C ILE A 37 -5.51 2.66 2.64
N TYR A 38 -6.38 3.67 2.55
CA TYR A 38 -7.76 3.57 3.03
C TYR A 38 -8.56 2.45 2.35
N PHE A 39 -8.38 2.24 1.04
CA PHE A 39 -9.15 1.24 0.30
C PHE A 39 -8.52 -0.14 0.21
N LEU A 40 -7.18 -0.22 0.25
CA LEU A 40 -6.45 -1.45 -0.06
C LEU A 40 -5.63 -2.00 1.10
N PHE A 41 -5.35 -1.22 2.14
CA PHE A 41 -4.54 -1.69 3.25
C PHE A 41 -5.45 -2.15 4.41
N PRO A 42 -5.52 -3.45 4.71
CA PRO A 42 -6.35 -3.94 5.80
C PRO A 42 -5.71 -3.64 7.17
N GLU A 43 -6.54 -3.53 8.21
CA GLU A 43 -6.08 -3.28 9.58
C GLU A 43 -5.33 -4.49 10.14
N THR A 44 -4.05 -4.34 10.48
CA THR A 44 -3.20 -5.43 11.01
C THR A 44 -2.99 -5.36 12.53
N ARG A 45 -3.61 -4.39 13.22
CA ARG A 45 -3.38 -4.18 14.66
C ARG A 45 -3.98 -5.30 15.50
N GLY A 46 -3.16 -5.86 16.39
CA GLY A 46 -3.58 -6.90 17.33
C GLY A 46 -3.74 -8.29 16.73
N VAL A 47 -3.35 -8.48 15.47
CA VAL A 47 -3.35 -9.79 14.80
C VAL A 47 -1.98 -10.45 14.97
N PRO A 48 -1.91 -11.71 15.42
CA PRO A 48 -0.66 -12.48 15.42
C PRO A 48 -0.10 -12.60 14.01
N ILE A 49 1.23 -12.59 13.86
CA ILE A 49 1.87 -12.65 12.53
C ILE A 49 1.47 -13.90 11.72
N GLU A 50 1.14 -14.99 12.42
CA GLU A 50 0.71 -16.27 11.84
C GLU A 50 -0.71 -16.21 11.25
N GLU A 51 -1.59 -15.35 11.78
CA GLU A 51 -2.99 -15.24 11.35
C GLU A 51 -3.24 -14.13 10.32
N MET A 52 -2.18 -13.53 9.78
CA MET A 52 -2.32 -12.41 8.84
C MET A 52 -3.14 -12.79 7.61
N GLY A 53 -3.05 -14.04 7.13
CA GLY A 53 -3.84 -14.54 6.00
C GLY A 53 -5.36 -14.33 6.16
N ARG A 54 -5.88 -14.42 7.40
CA ARG A 54 -7.31 -14.19 7.70
C ARG A 54 -7.74 -12.75 7.43
N VAL A 55 -6.90 -11.78 7.79
CA VAL A 55 -7.15 -10.34 7.58
C VAL A 55 -7.22 -10.01 6.10
N TRP A 56 -6.31 -10.58 5.31
CA TRP A 56 -6.31 -10.40 3.85
C TRP A 56 -7.48 -11.11 3.17
N LYS A 57 -7.90 -12.28 3.66
CA LYS A 57 -9.08 -13.01 3.14
C LYS A 57 -10.40 -12.30 3.45
N GLN A 58 -10.48 -11.57 4.56
CA GLN A 58 -11.66 -10.76 4.89
C GLN A 58 -11.76 -9.49 4.02
N HIS A 59 -10.63 -9.01 3.49
CA HIS A 59 -10.61 -7.79 2.69
C HIS A 59 -11.29 -7.98 1.32
N TRP A 60 -12.26 -7.12 1.00
CA TRP A 60 -13.12 -7.24 -0.19
C TRP A 60 -12.35 -7.40 -1.52
N PHE A 61 -11.21 -6.70 -1.66
CA PHE A 61 -10.37 -6.75 -2.86
C PHE A 61 -9.35 -7.90 -2.83
N TRP A 62 -8.80 -8.24 -1.65
CA TRP A 62 -7.70 -9.21 -1.55
C TRP A 62 -8.18 -10.64 -1.34
N LYS A 63 -9.44 -10.84 -0.96
CA LYS A 63 -10.04 -12.16 -0.72
C LYS A 63 -9.86 -13.16 -1.87
N SER A 64 -9.82 -12.68 -3.11
CA SER A 64 -9.70 -13.55 -4.29
C SER A 64 -8.26 -14.03 -4.55
N TYR A 65 -7.27 -13.42 -3.89
CA TYR A 65 -5.85 -13.72 -4.08
C TYR A 65 -5.27 -14.58 -2.96
N ILE A 66 -6.00 -14.76 -1.85
CA ILE A 66 -5.54 -15.53 -0.70
C ILE A 66 -6.13 -16.95 -0.77
N PRO A 67 -5.29 -17.99 -0.88
CA PRO A 67 -5.76 -19.37 -0.92
C PRO A 67 -6.13 -19.86 0.50
N ASP A 68 -7.02 -20.85 0.57
CA ASP A 68 -7.63 -21.29 1.84
C ASP A 68 -6.63 -21.93 2.82
N ASP A 69 -5.54 -22.50 2.31
CA ASP A 69 -4.42 -23.07 3.05
C ASP A 69 -3.52 -22.01 3.71
N ALA A 70 -3.53 -20.78 3.19
CA ALA A 70 -2.81 -19.65 3.80
C ALA A 70 -3.52 -19.09 5.05
N VAL A 71 -4.73 -19.58 5.36
CA VAL A 71 -5.44 -19.25 6.61
C VAL A 71 -5.27 -20.41 7.58
N ILE A 72 -4.55 -20.16 8.67
CA ILE A 72 -4.38 -21.14 9.75
C ILE A 72 -5.76 -21.52 10.30
N GLY A 73 -6.09 -22.82 10.23
CA GLY A 73 -7.40 -23.38 10.58
C GLY A 73 -8.35 -23.69 9.41
N GLY A 74 -7.97 -23.43 8.14
CA GLY A 74 -8.80 -23.74 6.96
C GLY A 74 -8.81 -25.19 6.51
N HIS A 75 -8.03 -26.08 7.14
CA HIS A 75 -7.93 -27.50 6.75
C HIS A 75 -8.92 -28.42 7.48
N ASP A 76 -9.66 -27.93 8.47
CA ASP A 76 -10.57 -28.74 9.30
C ASP A 76 -12.05 -28.71 8.84
N GLU A 77 -12.33 -28.32 7.59
CA GLU A 77 -13.71 -28.20 7.08
C GLU A 77 -13.90 -28.74 5.64
N ASN A 78 -13.27 -29.88 5.30
CA ASN A 78 -13.68 -30.73 4.17
C ASN A 78 -13.95 -32.16 4.62
#